data_AF-V4HWS4-F1
#
_entry.id   AF-V4HWS4-F1
#
_cell.length_a   1.000
_cell.length_b   1.000
_cell.length_c   1.000
_cell.angle_alpha   90.00
_cell.angle_beta   90.00
_cell.angle_gamma   90.00
#
_symmetry.space_group_name_H-M   'P 1'
#
loop_
_entity.id
_entity.type
_entity.pdbx_description
1 polymer ?
#
loop_
_entity_poly.entity_id
_entity_poly.type
_entity_poly.pdbx_seq_one_letter_code
_entity_poly.pdbx_strand_id
1 'polypeptide(L)'
;AINILYAKSIFQILSYPISSILRKSQRRMLGTAFQCYFLDKVAVQSEELKRNWIGLRKFSRAIVIPVGFNKDDFYPGSIAERSRMRARFGLREDQPVLVYCGAISHHRRIDYLIQAFKQVLDSQPDVKLLMVGYGVALSDIKALVKRMNIEEQVIFTGRVPYRYVRKLIAM
;
A
#
# COMPACT_ATOMS: atom_id res chain seq x y z
N ALA A 1 -36.86 -25.05 -1.45
CA ALA A 1 -35.89 -24.95 -0.33
C ALA A 1 -34.52 -24.61 -0.90
N ILE A 2 -34.06 -23.37 -0.73
CA ILE A 2 -32.73 -22.93 -1.20
C ILE A 2 -31.72 -23.42 -0.16
N ASN A 3 -31.01 -24.51 -0.48
CA ASN A 3 -29.92 -25.02 0.34
C ASN A 3 -28.73 -24.06 0.19
N ILE A 4 -28.64 -23.06 1.06
CA ILE A 4 -27.42 -22.27 1.23
C ILE A 4 -26.43 -23.18 1.96
N LEU A 5 -25.62 -23.90 1.17
CA LEU A 5 -24.46 -24.64 1.65
C LEU A 5 -23.44 -23.65 2.20
N TYR A 6 -23.50 -23.39 3.51
CA TYR A 6 -22.44 -22.70 4.23
C TYR A 6 -21.14 -23.51 4.09
N ALA A 7 -20.09 -22.87 3.57
CA ALA A 7 -18.76 -23.48 3.52
C ALA A 7 -18.30 -23.78 4.95
N LYS A 8 -17.86 -25.02 5.21
CA LYS A 8 -17.42 -25.44 6.56
C LYS A 8 -16.02 -24.94 6.89
N SER A 9 -15.22 -24.58 5.89
CA SER A 9 -13.89 -23.99 6.08
C SER A 9 -13.57 -22.96 4.99
N ILE A 10 -13.59 -21.68 5.37
CA ILE A 10 -13.12 -20.56 4.53
C ILE A 10 -11.75 -20.14 5.05
N PHE A 11 -10.72 -20.25 4.21
CA PHE A 11 -9.41 -19.66 4.51
C PHE A 11 -9.32 -18.27 3.89
N GLN A 12 -8.99 -17.30 4.73
CA GLN A 12 -9.00 -15.89 4.38
C GLN A 12 -7.59 -15.32 4.21
N ILE A 13 -7.42 -14.62 3.08
CA ILE A 13 -6.32 -13.73 2.70
C ILE A 13 -4.96 -14.40 2.54
N LEU A 14 -4.71 -14.81 1.29
CA LEU A 14 -3.35 -14.98 0.80
C LEU A 14 -2.79 -13.60 0.45
N SER A 15 -1.73 -13.18 1.15
CA SER A 15 -0.81 -12.19 0.63
C SER A 15 0.35 -12.93 -0.03
N TYR A 16 0.92 -12.38 -1.10
CA TYR A 16 2.09 -12.98 -1.75
C TYR A 16 3.16 -13.28 -0.69
N PRO A 17 3.73 -14.50 -0.60
CA PRO A 17 4.74 -14.81 0.40
C PRO A 17 6.06 -14.16 -0.02
N ILE A 18 6.23 -12.89 0.33
CA ILE A 18 7.42 -12.13 -0.04
C ILE A 18 8.61 -12.65 0.78
N SER A 19 9.65 -13.14 0.08
CA SER A 19 10.94 -13.47 0.67
C SER A 19 12.05 -13.10 -0.28
N SER A 20 13.22 -12.73 0.23
CA SER A 20 14.41 -12.40 -0.58
C SER A 20 14.87 -13.58 -1.46
N ILE A 21 14.47 -14.80 -1.15
CA ILE A 21 14.86 -16.03 -1.86
C ILE A 21 13.65 -16.59 -2.60
N LEU A 22 13.67 -16.54 -3.94
CA LEU A 22 12.56 -16.98 -4.78
C LEU A 22 12.07 -18.41 -4.46
N ARG A 23 13.01 -19.35 -4.25
CA ARG A 23 12.68 -20.74 -3.89
C ARG A 23 11.89 -20.86 -2.58
N LYS A 24 12.18 -19.99 -1.60
CA LYS A 24 11.48 -19.98 -0.30
C LYS A 24 10.04 -19.49 -0.47
N SER A 25 9.83 -18.47 -1.30
CA SER A 25 8.49 -18.05 -1.72
C SER A 25 7.73 -19.19 -2.41
N GLN A 26 8.33 -19.82 -3.42
CA GLN A 26 7.71 -20.90 -4.18
C GLN A 26 7.31 -22.11 -3.30
N ARG A 27 8.19 -22.53 -2.37
CA ARG A 27 7.88 -23.59 -1.41
C ARG A 27 6.69 -23.25 -0.51
N ARG A 28 6.60 -22.01 -0.03
CA ARG A 28 5.45 -21.53 0.75
C ARG A 28 4.17 -21.55 -0.09
N MET A 29 4.24 -21.04 -1.33
CA MET A 29 3.09 -21.02 -2.25
C MET A 29 2.55 -22.42 -2.52
N LEU A 30 3.43 -23.39 -2.78
CA LEU A 30 3.05 -24.79 -2.98
C LEU A 30 2.45 -25.41 -1.72
N GLY A 31 3.06 -25.22 -0.55
CA GLY A 31 2.52 -25.73 0.71
C GLY A 31 1.13 -25.15 1.03
N THR A 32 0.95 -23.86 0.80
CA THR A 32 -0.36 -23.22 0.96
C THR A 32 -1.36 -23.68 -0.10
N ALA A 33 -0.94 -23.88 -1.36
CA ALA A 33 -1.82 -24.41 -2.40
C ALA A 33 -2.30 -25.84 -2.08
N PHE A 34 -1.42 -26.67 -1.50
CA PHE A 34 -1.80 -27.98 -1.00
C PHE A 34 -2.83 -27.89 0.12
N GLN A 35 -2.66 -26.99 1.09
CA GLN A 35 -3.67 -26.73 2.13
C GLN A 35 -5.00 -26.26 1.51
N CYS A 36 -4.94 -25.38 0.51
CA CYS A 36 -6.11 -24.89 -0.20
C CYS A 36 -6.92 -26.00 -0.89
N TYR A 37 -6.30 -27.12 -1.27
CA TYR A 37 -7.00 -28.25 -1.88
C TYR A 37 -8.07 -28.86 -0.96
N PHE A 38 -7.88 -28.77 0.35
CA PHE A 38 -8.81 -29.30 1.36
C PHE A 38 -9.92 -28.33 1.75
N LEU A 39 -9.96 -27.14 1.14
CA LEU A 39 -10.95 -26.11 1.45
C LEU A 39 -12.12 -26.10 0.46
N ASP A 40 -13.28 -25.71 0.94
CA ASP A 40 -14.49 -25.56 0.11
C ASP A 40 -14.34 -24.39 -0.88
N LYS A 41 -13.78 -23.28 -0.39
CA LYS A 41 -13.55 -22.03 -1.12
C LYS A 41 -12.27 -21.35 -0.64
N VAL A 42 -11.61 -20.63 -1.55
CA VAL A 42 -10.43 -19.81 -1.26
C VAL A 42 -10.67 -18.41 -1.78
N ALA A 43 -10.64 -17.43 -0.88
CA ALA A 43 -10.75 -16.02 -1.25
C ALA A 43 -9.35 -15.43 -1.52
N VAL A 44 -9.16 -14.84 -2.70
CA VAL A 44 -7.93 -14.15 -3.13
C VAL A 44 -8.23 -12.69 -3.44
N GLN A 45 -7.30 -11.79 -3.12
CA GLN A 45 -7.56 -10.35 -3.20
C GLN A 45 -7.57 -9.78 -4.63
N SER A 46 -6.96 -10.46 -5.60
CA SER A 46 -6.90 -9.99 -6.98
C SER A 46 -6.71 -11.13 -7.98
N GLU A 47 -7.12 -10.89 -9.23
CA GLU A 47 -6.85 -11.81 -10.34
C GLU A 47 -5.35 -11.99 -10.60
N GLU A 48 -4.56 -10.95 -10.37
CA GLU A 48 -3.11 -11.03 -10.46
C GLU A 48 -2.53 -12.02 -9.46
N LEU A 49 -2.92 -11.91 -8.19
CA LEU A 49 -2.50 -12.84 -7.14
C LEU A 49 -2.89 -14.28 -7.52
N LYS A 50 -4.14 -14.50 -7.95
CA LYS A 50 -4.62 -15.82 -8.37
C LYS A 50 -3.81 -16.40 -9.53
N ARG A 51 -3.51 -15.58 -10.55
CA ARG A 51 -2.77 -16.01 -11.75
C ARG A 51 -1.31 -16.34 -11.45
N ASN A 52 -0.66 -15.54 -10.61
CA ASN A 52 0.76 -15.69 -10.33
C ASN A 52 1.02 -16.71 -9.20
N TRP A 53 0.00 -17.05 -8.41
CA TRP A 53 0.13 -18.04 -7.35
C TRP A 53 0.21 -19.47 -7.87
N ILE A 54 1.36 -20.11 -7.65
CA ILE A 54 1.63 -21.51 -8.00
C ILE A 54 0.60 -22.43 -7.33
N GLY A 55 -0.18 -23.13 -8.16
CA GLY A 55 -1.23 -24.05 -7.71
C GLY A 55 -2.64 -23.46 -7.62
N LEU A 56 -2.80 -22.13 -7.67
CA LEU A 56 -4.14 -21.49 -7.62
C LEU A 56 -4.66 -21.00 -8.97
N ARG A 57 -3.80 -20.85 -9.98
CA ARG A 57 -4.18 -20.31 -11.30
C ARG A 57 -5.39 -21.01 -11.95
N LYS A 58 -5.46 -22.35 -11.85
CA LYS A 58 -6.57 -23.17 -12.39
C LYS A 58 -7.50 -23.72 -11.30
N PHE A 59 -7.37 -23.23 -10.06
CA PHE A 59 -8.15 -23.75 -8.95
C PHE A 59 -9.56 -23.18 -8.99
N SER A 60 -10.55 -23.99 -9.39
CA SER A 60 -11.95 -23.57 -9.57
C SER A 60 -12.62 -23.07 -8.28
N ARG A 61 -12.10 -23.50 -7.12
CA ARG A 61 -12.56 -23.06 -5.79
C ARG A 61 -11.94 -21.74 -5.33
N ALA A 62 -10.96 -21.19 -6.06
CA ALA A 62 -10.42 -19.86 -5.80
C ALA A 62 -11.28 -18.76 -6.45
N ILE A 63 -11.86 -17.88 -5.62
CA ILE A 63 -12.67 -16.73 -6.03
C ILE A 63 -11.96 -15.43 -5.67
N VAL A 64 -12.03 -14.44 -6.57
CA VAL A 64 -11.45 -13.12 -6.32
C VAL A 64 -12.45 -12.26 -5.57
N ILE A 65 -12.06 -11.80 -4.39
CA ILE A 65 -12.80 -10.83 -3.57
C ILE A 65 -11.82 -9.70 -3.23
N PRO A 66 -11.87 -8.58 -3.96
CA PRO A 66 -11.01 -7.43 -3.71
C PRO A 66 -11.22 -6.84 -2.32
N VAL A 67 -10.16 -6.27 -1.75
CA VAL A 67 -10.27 -5.50 -0.52
C VAL A 67 -11.01 -4.19 -0.82
N GLY A 68 -12.17 -4.01 -0.20
CA GLY A 68 -12.93 -2.77 -0.30
C GLY A 68 -12.42 -1.69 0.66
N PHE A 69 -12.94 -0.47 0.49
CA PHE A 69 -12.81 0.63 1.44
C PHE A 69 -14.19 1.23 1.71
N ASN A 70 -14.33 1.94 2.82
CA ASN A 70 -15.56 2.67 3.11
C ASN A 70 -15.59 3.98 2.31
N LYS A 71 -16.51 4.09 1.36
CA LYS A 71 -16.67 5.29 0.52
C LYS A 71 -16.97 6.56 1.34
N ASP A 72 -17.63 6.40 2.49
CA ASP A 72 -18.01 7.54 3.34
C ASP A 72 -16.78 8.11 4.09
N ASP A 73 -15.69 7.34 4.17
CA ASP A 73 -14.43 7.78 4.77
C ASP A 73 -13.48 8.45 3.76
N PHE A 74 -13.70 8.28 2.45
CA PHE A 74 -12.79 8.75 1.39
C PHE A 74 -13.53 9.59 0.34
N TYR A 75 -13.66 10.87 0.64
CA TYR A 75 -14.29 11.87 -0.22
C TYR A 75 -13.41 13.13 -0.30
N PRO A 76 -13.52 13.94 -1.36
CA PRO A 76 -12.79 15.20 -1.47
C PRO A 76 -13.10 16.12 -0.27
N GLY A 77 -12.06 16.61 0.40
CA GLY A 77 -12.24 17.55 1.52
C GLY A 77 -12.76 18.90 1.04
N SER A 78 -13.50 19.61 1.90
CA SER A 78 -13.87 21.00 1.62
C SER A 78 -12.63 21.89 1.45
N ILE A 79 -12.75 23.01 0.72
CA ILE A 79 -11.64 23.98 0.55
C ILE A 79 -11.01 24.33 1.92
N ALA A 80 -11.83 24.68 2.90
CA ALA A 80 -11.35 25.04 4.23
C ALA A 80 -10.64 23.89 4.98
N GLU A 81 -11.05 22.63 4.78
CA GLU A 81 -10.35 21.49 5.37
C GLU A 81 -8.98 21.26 4.74
N ARG A 82 -8.88 21.42 3.41
CA ARG A 82 -7.63 21.28 2.64
C ARG A 82 -6.62 22.34 3.04
N SER A 83 -7.03 23.60 3.04
CA SER A 83 -6.18 24.72 3.45
C SER A 83 -5.67 24.55 4.89
N ARG A 84 -6.54 24.13 5.83
CA ARG A 84 -6.12 23.81 7.20
C ARG A 84 -5.11 22.67 7.28
N MET A 85 -5.23 21.66 6.42
CA MET A 85 -4.30 20.54 6.42
C MET A 85 -2.95 20.94 5.83
N ARG A 86 -2.96 21.71 4.72
CA ARG A 86 -1.76 22.28 4.10
C ARG A 86 -0.98 23.16 5.07
N ALA A 87 -1.67 24.05 5.77
CA ALA A 87 -1.07 24.93 6.78
C ALA A 87 -0.33 24.15 7.90
N ARG A 88 -0.84 22.98 8.32
CA ARG A 88 -0.18 22.14 9.35
C ARG A 88 1.20 21.63 8.93
N PHE A 89 1.48 21.58 7.64
CA PHE A 89 2.76 21.15 7.09
C PHE A 89 3.54 22.31 6.44
N GLY A 90 3.09 23.56 6.63
CA GLY A 90 3.72 24.73 6.01
C GLY A 90 3.61 24.77 4.49
N LEU A 91 2.58 24.11 3.92
CA LEU A 91 2.35 24.03 2.48
C LEU A 91 1.51 25.23 2.02
N ARG A 92 1.89 25.84 0.90
CA ARG A 92 1.08 26.90 0.25
C ARG A 92 -0.14 26.30 -0.44
N GLU A 93 -1.18 27.07 -0.70
CA GLU A 93 -2.42 26.57 -1.31
C GLU A 93 -2.22 25.98 -2.71
N ASP A 94 -1.35 26.60 -3.50
CA ASP A 94 -1.04 26.25 -4.89
C ASP A 94 0.14 25.27 -5.04
N GLN A 95 0.83 24.96 -3.93
CA GLN A 95 2.01 24.10 -3.96
C GLN A 95 1.64 22.67 -4.34
N PRO A 96 2.26 22.07 -5.37
CA PRO A 96 2.04 20.67 -5.71
C PRO A 96 2.50 19.75 -4.57
N VAL A 97 1.70 18.74 -4.24
CA VAL A 97 2.05 17.77 -3.18
C VAL A 97 1.78 16.35 -3.66
N LEU A 98 2.82 15.52 -3.63
CA LEU A 98 2.73 14.08 -3.81
C LEU A 98 2.58 13.42 -2.44
N VAL A 99 1.69 12.44 -2.34
CA VAL A 99 1.42 11.75 -1.07
C VAL A 99 1.73 10.27 -1.20
N TYR A 100 2.63 9.80 -0.34
CA TYR A 100 2.78 8.37 -0.06
C TYR A 100 2.10 8.06 1.27
N CYS A 101 1.21 7.06 1.30
CA CYS A 101 0.60 6.57 2.52
C CYS A 101 0.78 5.05 2.64
N GLY A 102 1.55 4.61 3.65
CA GLY A 102 1.76 3.18 3.86
C GLY A 102 2.93 2.83 4.78
N ALA A 103 3.18 1.53 4.91
CA ALA A 103 4.28 1.02 5.72
C ALA A 103 5.63 1.26 5.03
N ILE A 104 6.52 2.02 5.66
CA ILE A 104 7.86 2.31 5.13
C ILE A 104 8.77 1.12 5.38
N SER A 105 8.87 0.26 4.37
CA SER A 105 9.54 -1.04 4.47
C SER A 105 10.22 -1.41 3.15
N HIS A 106 11.27 -2.21 3.20
CA HIS A 106 12.12 -2.50 2.03
C HIS A 106 11.33 -3.11 0.87
N HIS A 107 10.31 -3.93 1.13
CA HIS A 107 9.49 -4.55 0.08
C HIS A 107 8.60 -3.56 -0.68
N ARG A 108 8.31 -2.38 -0.11
CA ARG A 108 7.54 -1.33 -0.81
C ARG A 108 8.38 -0.54 -1.80
N ARG A 109 9.69 -0.79 -1.85
CA ARG A 109 10.64 -0.13 -2.74
C ARG A 109 10.56 1.40 -2.72
N ILE A 110 10.49 1.95 -1.50
CA ILE A 110 10.43 3.41 -1.28
C ILE A 110 11.71 4.09 -1.75
N ASP A 111 12.82 3.37 -1.84
CA ASP A 111 14.05 3.80 -2.50
C ASP A 111 13.80 4.28 -3.94
N TYR A 112 13.00 3.54 -4.72
CA TYR A 112 12.64 3.97 -6.08
C TYR A 112 11.73 5.19 -6.07
N LEU A 113 10.80 5.29 -5.11
CA LEU A 113 9.96 6.48 -4.98
C LEU A 113 10.81 7.72 -4.75
N ILE A 114 11.80 7.67 -3.85
CA ILE A 114 12.70 8.80 -3.59
C ILE A 114 13.55 9.14 -4.82
N GLN A 115 14.06 8.12 -5.52
CA GLN A 115 14.84 8.33 -6.76
C GLN A 115 14.01 8.97 -7.87
N ALA A 116 12.78 8.50 -8.07
CA ALA A 116 11.85 9.06 -9.05
C ALA A 116 11.45 10.49 -8.64
N PHE A 117 11.20 10.74 -7.36
CA PHE A 117 10.86 12.06 -6.86
C PHE A 117 11.97 13.09 -7.13
N LYS A 118 13.24 12.71 -7.01
CA LYS A 118 14.35 13.60 -7.38
C LYS A 118 14.30 14.04 -8.84
N GLN A 119 13.89 13.16 -9.75
CA GLN A 119 13.74 13.50 -11.17
C GLN A 119 12.57 14.47 -11.40
N VAL A 120 11.48 14.32 -10.62
CA VAL A 120 10.36 15.27 -10.67
C VAL A 120 10.82 16.67 -10.25
N LEU A 121 11.66 16.76 -9.22
CA LEU A 121 12.22 18.04 -8.75
C LEU A 121 13.05 18.78 -9.81
N ASP A 122 13.62 18.07 -10.79
CA ASP A 122 14.38 18.70 -11.87
C ASP A 122 13.48 19.54 -12.80
N SER A 123 12.17 19.24 -12.88
CA SER A 123 11.19 19.98 -13.69
C SER A 123 10.17 20.77 -12.86
N GLN A 124 9.95 20.38 -11.59
CA GLN A 124 9.01 21.02 -10.67
C GLN A 124 9.70 21.22 -9.31
N PRO A 125 10.59 22.21 -9.14
CA PRO A 125 11.39 22.36 -7.93
C PRO A 125 10.58 22.66 -6.65
N ASP A 126 9.33 23.10 -6.82
CA ASP A 126 8.43 23.46 -5.73
C ASP A 126 7.56 22.31 -5.21
N VAL A 127 7.57 21.13 -5.85
CA VAL A 127 6.78 19.98 -5.38
C VAL A 127 7.26 19.48 -4.02
N LYS A 128 6.31 19.11 -3.14
CA LYS A 128 6.61 18.42 -1.88
C LYS A 128 6.18 16.95 -1.94
N LEU A 129 6.94 16.08 -1.26
CA LEU A 129 6.57 14.70 -1.03
C LEU A 129 6.19 14.50 0.44
N LEU A 130 4.91 14.27 0.70
CA LEU A 130 4.39 13.93 2.03
C LEU A 130 4.46 12.40 2.24
N MET A 131 5.34 11.97 3.14
CA MET A 131 5.56 10.59 3.53
C MET A 131 4.74 10.27 4.80
N VAL A 132 3.58 9.64 4.61
CA VAL A 132 2.66 9.23 5.66
C VAL A 132 2.86 7.77 6.04
N GLY A 133 3.33 7.53 7.27
CA GLY A 133 3.52 6.20 7.82
C GLY A 133 4.86 6.01 8.54
N TYR A 134 5.14 4.75 8.83
CA TYR A 134 6.33 4.32 9.59
C TYR A 134 6.71 2.91 9.19
N GLY A 135 7.95 2.51 9.48
CA GLY A 135 8.36 1.12 9.39
C GLY A 135 9.85 0.94 9.47
N VAL A 136 10.28 -0.31 9.31
CA VAL A 136 11.66 -0.76 9.50
C VAL A 136 12.67 -0.10 8.56
N ALA A 137 12.22 0.43 7.41
CA ALA A 137 13.11 1.09 6.44
C ALA A 137 13.17 2.62 6.63
N LEU A 138 12.51 3.20 7.63
CA LEU A 138 12.42 4.66 7.76
C LEU A 138 13.80 5.33 7.87
N SER A 139 14.71 4.77 8.68
CA SER A 139 16.05 5.31 8.85
C SER A 139 16.84 5.31 7.55
N ASP A 140 16.77 4.21 6.79
CA ASP A 140 17.43 4.07 5.49
C ASP A 140 16.90 5.09 4.48
N ILE A 141 15.57 5.29 4.46
CA ILE A 141 14.92 6.25 3.57
C ILE A 141 15.28 7.69 3.95
N LYS A 142 15.30 8.05 5.23
CA LYS A 142 15.77 9.37 5.66
C LYS A 142 17.24 9.61 5.29
N ALA A 143 18.09 8.60 5.45
CA ALA A 143 19.49 8.68 5.03
C ALA A 143 19.62 8.83 3.50
N LEU A 144 18.77 8.16 2.72
CA LEU A 144 18.73 8.31 1.26
C LEU A 144 18.32 9.73 0.84
N VAL A 145 17.23 10.26 1.41
CA VAL A 145 16.76 11.63 1.17
C VAL A 145 17.88 12.63 1.47
N LYS A 146 18.61 12.44 2.58
CA LYS A 146 19.77 13.25 2.94
C LYS A 146 20.92 13.15 1.95
N ARG A 147 21.32 11.94 1.55
CA ARG A 147 22.37 11.75 0.53
C ARG A 147 22.02 12.40 -0.81
N MET A 148 20.73 12.55 -1.10
CA MET A 148 20.23 13.16 -2.33
C MET A 148 19.99 14.67 -2.21
N ASN A 149 20.22 15.28 -1.04
CA ASN A 149 20.04 16.71 -0.75
C ASN A 149 18.61 17.21 -1.10
N ILE A 150 17.59 16.46 -0.68
CA ILE A 150 16.17 16.78 -0.92
C ILE A 150 15.34 16.75 0.37
N GLU A 151 15.98 16.91 1.53
CA GLU A 151 15.32 16.90 2.84
C GLU A 151 14.22 17.95 2.94
N GLU A 152 14.43 19.12 2.36
CA GLU A 152 13.47 20.22 2.43
C GLU A 152 12.18 19.91 1.65
N GLN A 153 12.27 19.04 0.65
CA GLN A 153 11.18 18.68 -0.24
C GLN A 153 10.40 17.45 0.26
N VAL A 154 10.88 16.74 1.28
CA VAL A 154 10.25 15.53 1.82
C VAL A 154 9.81 15.72 3.27
N ILE A 155 8.49 15.60 3.50
CA ILE A 155 7.88 15.76 4.82
C ILE A 155 7.51 14.39 5.38
N PHE A 156 8.16 13.97 6.46
CA PHE A 156 7.84 12.73 7.16
C PHE A 156 6.85 12.98 8.29
N THR A 157 5.61 12.49 8.16
CA THR A 157 4.57 12.70 9.19
C THR A 157 4.63 11.68 10.33
N GLY A 158 5.28 10.53 10.09
CA GLY A 158 5.26 9.40 11.02
C GLY A 158 3.93 8.65 11.00
N ARG A 159 3.61 7.95 12.10
CA ARG A 159 2.32 7.27 12.24
C ARG A 159 1.22 8.30 12.49
N VAL A 160 0.17 8.24 11.69
CA VAL A 160 -1.06 9.02 11.89
C VAL A 160 -2.23 8.08 12.19
N PRO A 161 -3.19 8.46 13.04
CA PRO A 161 -4.37 7.63 13.24
C PRO A 161 -5.15 7.51 11.93
N TYR A 162 -5.76 6.34 11.67
CA TYR A 162 -6.41 6.03 10.39
C TYR A 162 -7.42 7.11 9.94
N ARG A 163 -8.21 7.65 10.87
CA ARG A 163 -9.17 8.74 10.60
C ARG A 163 -8.55 10.03 10.01
N TYR A 164 -7.25 10.25 10.21
CA TYR A 164 -6.51 11.41 9.67
C TYR A 164 -5.90 11.12 8.30
N VAL A 165 -5.72 9.85 7.92
CA VAL A 165 -5.19 9.47 6.60
C VAL A 165 -6.02 10.10 5.49
N ARG A 166 -7.35 10.06 5.59
CA ARG A 166 -8.24 10.69 4.60
C ARG A 166 -7.94 12.17 4.40
N LYS A 167 -7.66 12.90 5.50
CA LYS A 167 -7.46 14.34 5.47
C LYS A 167 -6.13 14.70 4.81
N LEU A 168 -5.13 13.82 4.91
CA LEU A 168 -3.82 13.99 4.27
C LEU A 168 -3.87 13.65 2.79
N ILE A 169 -4.68 12.68 2.39
CA ILE A 169 -4.86 12.32 0.97
C ILE A 169 -5.68 13.38 0.24
N ALA A 170 -6.66 13.98 0.92
CA ALA A 170 -7.61 14.91 0.32
C ALA A 170 -7.15 16.37 0.28
N MET A 171 -5.91 16.69 0.68
CA MET A 171 -5.37 18.06 0.79
C MET A 171 -5.05 18.74 -0.54
#